data_AF-A0A5C6CE52-F1
#
_entry.id   AF-A0A5C6CE52-F1
#
_cell.length_a   1.000
_cell.length_b   1.000
_cell.length_c   1.000
_cell.angle_alpha   90.00
_cell.angle_beta   90.00
_cell.angle_gamma   90.00
#
_symmetry.space_group_name_H-M   'P 1'
#
loop_
_entity.id
_entity.type
_entity.pdbx_description
1 polymer ?
#
loop_
_entity_poly.entity_id
_entity_poly.type
_entity_poly.pdbx_seq_one_letter_code
_entity_poly.pdbx_strand_id
1 'polypeptide(L)'
;MPNPNAQQQAPRQARPHSMSQIELPGQNLTLNETLRVMDVAREMRDQRETAEEMFRRDDARTNLRNKLVRAARLSGDNVSEAEIEAAIDQYLATLHTYEDPQPGLKSLIAHLWIWRNRMLWSAAALAATGGLLWSLFA
;
A
#
# COMPACT_ATOMS: atom_id res chain seq x y z
N MET A 1 -59.26 -52.56 23.39
CA MET A 1 -58.28 -52.13 22.39
C MET A 1 -58.55 -50.66 22.06
N PRO A 2 -57.74 -49.71 22.56
CA PRO A 2 -57.97 -48.28 22.38
C PRO A 2 -57.39 -47.76 21.05
N ASN A 3 -58.16 -46.91 20.39
CA ASN A 3 -57.86 -46.22 19.14
C ASN A 3 -57.01 -44.96 19.45
N PRO A 4 -55.87 -44.71 18.78
CA PRO A 4 -54.98 -43.60 19.13
C PRO A 4 -55.30 -42.37 18.27
N ASN A 5 -56.29 -41.57 18.67
CA ASN A 5 -56.50 -40.24 18.09
C ASN A 5 -57.01 -39.28 19.18
N ALA A 6 -56.12 -38.94 20.08
CA ALA A 6 -56.27 -37.81 20.99
C ALA A 6 -54.89 -37.14 21.16
N GLN A 7 -54.53 -36.29 20.20
CA GLN A 7 -53.54 -35.25 20.44
C GLN A 7 -54.16 -33.90 20.07
N GLN A 8 -54.49 -33.19 21.15
CA GLN A 8 -54.92 -31.81 21.19
C GLN A 8 -54.05 -30.90 20.32
N GLN A 9 -54.75 -29.99 19.65
CA GLN A 9 -54.24 -28.81 18.97
C GLN A 9 -53.47 -27.91 19.95
N ALA A 10 -52.21 -27.60 19.62
CA ALA A 10 -51.47 -26.49 20.21
C ALA A 10 -51.54 -25.27 19.27
N PRO A 11 -51.59 -24.02 19.80
CA PRO A 11 -51.73 -22.81 19.01
C PRO A 11 -50.54 -22.61 18.07
N ARG A 12 -50.82 -22.34 16.80
CA ARG A 12 -49.84 -21.98 15.78
C ARG A 12 -49.17 -20.67 16.19
N GLN A 13 -47.97 -20.78 16.76
CA GLN A 13 -47.06 -19.64 16.91
C GLN A 13 -46.79 -19.07 15.52
N ALA A 14 -47.23 -17.84 15.28
CA ALA A 14 -46.87 -17.07 14.11
C ALA A 14 -45.34 -16.93 14.09
N ARG A 15 -44.69 -17.68 13.19
CA ARG A 15 -43.26 -17.53 12.94
C ARG A 15 -43.02 -16.09 12.46
N PRO A 16 -42.16 -15.30 13.13
CA PRO A 16 -41.76 -14.02 12.58
C PRO A 16 -41.12 -14.27 11.21
N HIS A 17 -41.49 -13.43 10.25
CA HIS A 17 -41.10 -13.55 8.86
C HIS A 17 -39.59 -13.73 8.74
N SER A 18 -39.22 -14.77 8.00
CA SER A 18 -37.85 -15.11 7.66
C SER A 18 -37.17 -13.88 7.03
N MET A 19 -36.32 -13.19 7.78
CA MET A 19 -35.33 -12.26 7.21
C MET A 19 -34.21 -13.06 6.54
N SER A 20 -34.60 -13.92 5.60
CA SER A 20 -33.73 -14.88 4.90
C SER A 20 -33.90 -14.75 3.40
N GLN A 21 -34.05 -13.53 2.90
CA GLN A 21 -34.04 -13.28 1.46
C GLN A 21 -33.19 -12.05 1.16
N ILE A 22 -31.95 -12.09 1.66
CA ILE A 22 -30.85 -11.47 0.95
C ILE A 22 -30.27 -12.61 0.12
N GLU A 23 -30.79 -12.77 -1.09
CA GLU A 23 -30.17 -13.63 -2.11
C GLU A 23 -28.80 -13.05 -2.41
N LEU A 24 -27.77 -13.63 -1.80
CA LEU A 24 -26.39 -13.34 -2.12
C LEU A 24 -26.14 -13.84 -3.56
N PRO A 25 -25.59 -13.01 -4.46
CA PRO A 25 -25.25 -13.43 -5.81
C PRO A 25 -24.18 -14.52 -5.69
N GLY A 26 -24.58 -15.79 -5.82
CA GLY A 26 -23.76 -16.88 -5.29
C GLY A 26 -24.42 -18.25 -5.21
N GLN A 27 -25.73 -18.32 -5.00
CA GLN A 27 -26.35 -19.52 -4.43
C GLN A 27 -26.53 -20.71 -5.41
N ASN A 28 -26.31 -20.52 -6.72
CA ASN A 28 -26.29 -21.59 -7.74
C ASN A 28 -25.32 -21.29 -8.89
N LEU A 29 -24.07 -20.92 -8.60
CA LEU A 29 -23.06 -20.82 -9.66
C LEU A 29 -22.51 -22.21 -10.00
N THR A 30 -22.58 -22.59 -11.27
CA THR A 30 -21.83 -23.75 -11.77
C THR A 30 -20.33 -23.48 -11.59
N LEU A 31 -19.51 -24.54 -11.44
CA LEU A 31 -18.06 -24.42 -11.20
C LEU A 31 -17.38 -23.47 -12.21
N ASN A 32 -17.86 -23.47 -13.45
CA ASN A 32 -17.37 -22.61 -14.53
C ASN A 32 -17.69 -21.13 -14.29
N GLU A 33 -18.89 -20.82 -13.83
CA GLU A 33 -19.33 -19.47 -13.49
C GLU A 33 -18.49 -18.89 -12.33
N THR A 34 -18.17 -19.72 -11.32
CA THR A 34 -17.31 -19.31 -10.19
C THR A 34 -15.89 -18.99 -10.64
N LEU A 35 -15.31 -19.79 -11.54
CA LEU A 35 -13.99 -19.50 -12.12
C LEU A 35 -14.01 -18.19 -12.92
N ARG A 36 -15.07 -17.98 -13.71
CA ARG A 36 -15.25 -16.75 -14.49
C ARG A 36 -15.37 -15.50 -13.62
N VAL A 37 -16.08 -15.58 -12.50
CA VAL A 37 -16.17 -14.49 -11.51
C VAL A 37 -14.81 -14.24 -10.84
N MET A 38 -14.03 -15.28 -10.57
CA MET A 38 -12.67 -15.14 -10.04
C MET A 38 -11.70 -14.52 -11.04
N ASP A 39 -11.82 -14.83 -12.33
CA ASP A 39 -11.01 -14.21 -13.39
C ASP A 39 -11.33 -12.71 -13.51
N VAL A 40 -12.62 -12.34 -13.46
CA VAL A 40 -13.05 -10.93 -13.42
C VAL A 40 -12.58 -10.22 -12.15
N ALA A 41 -12.63 -10.89 -11.00
CA ALA A 41 -12.14 -10.32 -9.74
C ALA A 41 -10.62 -10.09 -9.76
N ARG A 42 -9.86 -10.95 -10.47
CA ARG A 42 -8.42 -10.80 -10.66
C ARG A 42 -8.09 -9.63 -11.58
N GLU A 43 -8.79 -9.53 -12.70
CA GLU A 43 -8.67 -8.41 -13.63
C GLU A 43 -9.01 -7.07 -12.93
N MET A 44 -10.07 -7.04 -12.12
CA MET A 44 -10.45 -5.88 -11.32
C MET A 44 -9.41 -5.53 -10.24
N ARG A 45 -8.67 -6.52 -9.72
CA ARG A 45 -7.57 -6.29 -8.76
C ARG A 45 -6.33 -5.71 -9.45
N ASP A 46 -5.95 -6.23 -10.61
CA ASP A 46 -4.80 -5.74 -11.37
C ASP A 46 -5.06 -4.30 -11.89
N GLN A 47 -6.30 -4.01 -12.29
CA GLN A 47 -6.74 -2.63 -12.60
C GLN A 47 -6.73 -1.72 -11.37
N ARG A 48 -6.98 -2.26 -10.17
CA ARG A 48 -6.94 -1.49 -8.93
C ARG A 48 -5.50 -1.11 -8.54
N GLU A 49 -4.51 -1.97 -8.72
CA GLU A 49 -3.11 -1.61 -8.48
C GLU A 49 -2.64 -0.50 -9.44
N THR A 50 -3.02 -0.59 -10.71
CA THR A 50 -2.74 0.44 -11.72
C THR A 50 -3.48 1.75 -11.43
N ALA A 51 -4.72 1.67 -10.95
CA ALA A 51 -5.48 2.84 -10.53
C ALA A 51 -4.87 3.48 -9.27
N GLU A 52 -4.46 2.70 -8.27
CA GLU A 52 -3.86 3.20 -7.02
C GLU A 52 -2.52 3.93 -7.25
N GLU A 53 -1.79 3.65 -8.34
CA GLU A 53 -0.62 4.43 -8.77
C GLU A 53 -1.00 5.77 -9.40
N MET A 54 -2.07 5.84 -10.19
CA MET A 54 -2.57 7.11 -10.75
C MET A 54 -3.29 7.97 -9.68
N PHE A 55 -4.07 7.34 -8.79
CA PHE A 55 -4.79 8.01 -7.68
C PHE A 55 -3.84 8.63 -6.65
N ARG A 56 -2.60 8.13 -6.52
CA ARG A 56 -1.61 8.68 -5.57
C ARG A 56 -1.18 10.12 -5.88
N ARG A 57 -1.27 10.58 -7.13
CA ARG A 57 -0.88 11.94 -7.54
C ARG A 57 -2.02 12.94 -7.40
N ASP A 58 -3.22 12.60 -7.84
CA ASP A 58 -4.37 13.51 -7.84
C ASP A 58 -5.04 13.64 -6.45
N ASP A 59 -5.04 12.57 -5.65
CA ASP A 59 -5.57 12.62 -4.28
C ASP A 59 -4.67 13.44 -3.35
N ALA A 60 -3.35 13.42 -3.58
CA ALA A 60 -2.39 14.22 -2.81
C ALA A 60 -2.62 15.73 -3.03
N ARG A 61 -2.85 16.16 -4.29
CA ARG A 61 -3.17 17.54 -4.66
C ARG A 61 -4.47 18.01 -4.00
N THR A 62 -5.52 17.19 -4.11
CA THR A 62 -6.86 17.50 -3.57
C THR A 62 -6.86 17.55 -2.04
N ASN A 63 -6.14 16.65 -1.38
CA ASN A 63 -6.00 16.63 0.08
C ASN A 63 -5.20 17.85 0.58
N LEU A 64 -4.13 18.24 -0.12
CA LEU A 64 -3.33 19.41 0.21
C LEU A 64 -4.14 20.71 0.06
N ARG A 65 -4.89 20.87 -1.04
CA ARG A 65 -5.82 22.00 -1.25
C ARG A 65 -6.83 22.12 -0.11
N ASN A 66 -7.47 21.01 0.24
CA ASN A 66 -8.47 21.00 1.31
C ASN A 66 -7.90 21.37 2.68
N LYS A 67 -6.64 21.00 2.96
CA LYS A 67 -5.94 21.38 4.19
C LYS A 67 -5.56 22.86 4.20
N LEU A 68 -5.05 23.38 3.08
CA LEU A 68 -4.65 24.79 2.96
C LEU A 68 -5.85 25.74 3.05
N VAL A 69 -6.96 25.42 2.38
CA VAL A 69 -8.22 26.19 2.48
C VAL A 69 -8.76 26.18 3.91
N ARG A 70 -8.68 25.03 4.61
CA ARG A 70 -9.11 24.93 6.01
C ARG A 70 -8.21 25.75 6.93
N ALA A 71 -6.90 25.74 6.71
CA ALA A 71 -5.93 26.52 7.49
C ALA A 71 -6.09 28.03 7.27
N ALA A 72 -6.26 28.48 6.02
CA ALA A 72 -6.50 29.89 5.69
C ALA A 72 -7.77 30.43 6.36
N ARG A 73 -8.86 29.64 6.35
CA ARG A 73 -10.12 29.97 7.05
C ARG A 73 -9.96 30.08 8.57
N LEU A 74 -9.13 29.23 9.18
CA LEU A 74 -8.83 29.27 10.61
C LEU A 74 -7.91 30.44 10.98
N SER A 75 -7.00 30.82 10.07
CA SER A 75 -6.04 31.91 10.27
C SER A 75 -6.61 33.30 9.96
N GLY A 76 -7.80 33.38 9.35
CA GLY A 76 -8.44 34.64 8.95
C GLY A 76 -7.75 35.34 7.78
N ASP A 77 -6.92 34.61 7.03
CA ASP A 77 -6.13 35.16 5.93
C ASP A 77 -6.91 35.06 4.61
N ASN A 78 -7.01 36.16 3.87
CA ASN A 78 -7.77 36.21 2.61
C ASN A 78 -6.88 35.74 1.46
N VAL A 79 -6.59 34.44 1.43
CA VAL A 79 -5.83 33.83 0.34
C VAL A 79 -6.78 33.44 -0.79
N SER A 80 -6.50 33.91 -2.00
CA SER A 80 -7.29 33.58 -3.19
C SER A 80 -7.13 32.10 -3.56
N GLU A 81 -8.19 31.46 -4.07
CA GLU A 81 -8.10 30.07 -4.56
C GLU A 81 -7.01 29.91 -5.64
N ALA A 82 -6.78 30.96 -6.44
CA ALA A 82 -5.73 30.97 -7.45
C ALA A 82 -4.32 30.99 -6.86
N GLU A 83 -4.12 31.66 -5.73
CA GLU A 83 -2.83 31.71 -5.03
C GLU A 83 -2.52 30.36 -4.35
N ILE A 84 -3.55 29.72 -3.78
CA ILE A 84 -3.42 28.39 -3.18
C ILE A 84 -3.02 27.38 -4.24
N GLU A 85 -3.66 27.40 -5.41
CA GLU A 85 -3.34 26.47 -6.49
C GLU A 85 -1.93 26.70 -7.05
N ALA A 86 -1.51 27.96 -7.22
CA ALA A 86 -0.15 28.30 -7.64
C ALA A 86 0.91 27.85 -6.64
N ALA A 87 0.65 27.99 -5.33
CA ALA A 87 1.54 27.50 -4.28
C ALA A 87 1.64 25.97 -4.25
N ILE A 88 0.53 25.27 -4.51
CA ILE A 88 0.50 23.80 -4.62
C ILE A 88 1.33 23.34 -5.81
N ASP A 89 1.20 23.98 -6.97
CA ASP A 89 1.97 23.64 -8.17
C ASP A 89 3.47 23.85 -7.94
N GLN A 90 3.87 24.96 -7.32
CA GLN A 90 5.27 25.21 -6.97
C GLN A 90 5.81 24.18 -5.97
N TYR A 91 5.02 23.81 -4.95
CA TYR A 91 5.39 22.79 -3.97
C TYR A 91 5.57 21.42 -4.61
N LEU A 92 4.61 20.99 -5.45
CA LEU A 92 4.68 19.71 -6.15
C LEU A 92 5.84 19.65 -7.15
N ALA A 93 6.14 20.76 -7.83
CA ALA A 93 7.30 20.86 -8.71
C ALA A 93 8.64 20.70 -7.97
N THR A 94 8.70 21.14 -6.71
CA THR A 94 9.92 21.06 -5.88
C THR A 94 10.05 19.71 -5.15
N LEU A 95 8.94 18.99 -4.97
CA LEU A 95 8.89 17.75 -4.18
C LEU A 95 9.81 16.63 -4.70
N HIS A 96 10.20 16.69 -5.97
CA HIS A 96 11.04 15.69 -6.65
C HIS A 96 12.45 16.20 -6.95
N THR A 97 12.84 17.36 -6.40
CA THR A 97 14.21 17.84 -6.52
C THR A 97 15.11 17.02 -5.62
N TYR A 98 15.96 16.20 -6.24
CA TYR A 98 17.07 15.54 -5.57
C TYR A 98 18.08 16.61 -5.12
N GLU A 99 18.20 16.79 -3.81
CA GLU A 99 19.26 17.61 -3.23
C GLU A 99 20.46 16.71 -2.95
N ASP A 100 21.52 16.88 -3.72
CA ASP A 100 22.75 16.11 -3.59
C ASP A 100 23.36 16.39 -2.20
N PRO A 101 23.63 15.37 -1.36
CA PRO A 101 24.20 15.62 -0.04
C PRO A 101 25.54 16.34 -0.19
N GLN A 102 25.69 17.48 0.51
CA GLN A 102 26.94 18.24 0.48
C GLN A 102 28.13 17.30 0.72
N PRO A 103 29.15 17.32 -0.16
CA PRO A 103 30.30 16.43 -0.03
C PRO A 103 31.01 16.73 1.30
N GLY A 104 30.98 15.76 2.21
CA GLY A 104 31.52 15.91 3.56
C GLY A 104 31.88 14.57 4.18
N LEU A 105 32.50 14.61 5.37
CA LEU A 105 32.99 13.42 6.08
C LEU A 105 31.91 12.34 6.28
N LYS A 106 30.65 12.74 6.47
CA LYS A 106 29.51 11.80 6.57
C LYS A 106 29.28 11.01 5.28
N SER A 107 29.37 11.67 4.12
CA SER A 107 29.25 11.03 2.81
C SER A 107 30.41 10.05 2.57
N LEU A 108 31.64 10.43 2.95
CA LEU A 108 32.80 9.54 2.85
C LEU A 108 32.67 8.29 3.73
N ILE A 109 32.23 8.43 4.97
CA ILE A 109 31.99 7.30 5.87
C ILE A 109 30.86 6.41 5.33
N ALA A 110 29.80 6.99 4.76
CA ALA A 110 28.73 6.22 4.14
C ALA A 110 29.23 5.40 2.94
N HIS A 111 30.03 6.00 2.05
CA HIS A 111 30.65 5.30 0.93
C HIS A 111 31.60 4.19 1.42
N LEU A 112 32.41 4.46 2.44
CA LEU A 112 33.31 3.49 3.04
C LEU A 112 32.55 2.30 3.67
N TRP A 113 31.39 2.57 4.29
CA TRP A 113 30.54 1.55 4.89
C TRP A 113 29.92 0.61 3.85
N ILE A 114 29.45 1.14 2.72
CA ILE A 114 28.93 0.33 1.61
C ILE A 114 30.02 -0.59 1.07
N TRP A 115 31.26 -0.11 1.02
CA TRP A 115 32.41 -0.85 0.48
C TRP A 115 33.14 -1.71 1.52
N ARG A 116 32.67 -1.79 2.77
CA ARG A 116 33.36 -2.47 3.88
C ARG A 116 33.74 -3.92 3.56
N ASN A 117 32.84 -4.67 2.91
CA ASN A 117 33.10 -6.06 2.57
C ASN A 117 34.19 -6.15 1.49
N ARG A 118 34.17 -5.26 0.51
CA ARG A 118 35.18 -5.22 -0.56
C ARG A 118 36.56 -4.85 -0.02
N MET A 119 36.61 -3.90 0.92
CA MET A 119 37.82 -3.54 1.66
C MET A 119 38.38 -4.74 2.45
N LEU A 120 37.54 -5.45 3.21
CA LEU A 120 37.94 -6.65 3.96
C LEU A 120 38.51 -7.76 3.06
N TRP A 121 37.82 -8.07 1.95
CA TRP A 121 38.31 -9.07 0.99
C TRP A 121 39.63 -8.64 0.34
N SER A 122 39.79 -7.36 0.00
CA SER A 122 41.05 -6.86 -0.56
C SER A 122 42.20 -6.93 0.44
N ALA A 123 41.95 -6.60 1.71
CA ALA A 123 42.94 -6.70 2.77
C ALA A 123 43.33 -8.15 3.03
N ALA A 124 42.34 -9.06 3.08
CA ALA A 124 42.59 -10.49 3.22
C ALA A 124 43.39 -11.05 2.04
N ALA A 125 43.07 -10.65 0.80
CA ALA A 125 43.80 -11.08 -0.38
C ALA A 125 45.25 -10.58 -0.37
N LEU A 126 45.48 -9.32 0.03
CA LEU A 126 46.84 -8.77 0.18
C LEU A 126 47.63 -9.49 1.28
N ALA A 127 47.00 -9.77 2.41
CA ALA A 127 47.63 -10.53 3.50
C ALA A 127 47.99 -11.97 3.07
N ALA A 128 47.07 -12.65 2.37
CA ALA A 128 47.30 -14.00 1.88
C ALA A 128 48.41 -14.06 0.83
N THR A 129 48.42 -13.13 -0.12
CA THR A 129 49.47 -13.05 -1.15
C THR A 129 50.83 -12.69 -0.54
N GLY A 130 50.88 -11.72 0.38
CA GLY A 130 52.09 -11.38 1.12
C GLY A 130 52.62 -12.55 1.95
N GLY A 131 51.75 -13.27 2.65
CA GLY A 131 52.11 -14.46 3.43
C GLY A 131 52.63 -15.61 2.55
N LEU A 132 52.00 -15.86 1.41
CA LEU A 132 52.45 -16.86 0.44
C LEU A 132 53.82 -16.50 -0.13
N LEU A 133 54.00 -15.25 -0.57
CA LEU A 133 55.30 -14.78 -1.08
C LEU A 133 56.38 -14.91 -0.02
N TRP A 134 56.11 -14.50 1.22
CA TRP A 134 57.04 -14.67 2.33
C TRP A 134 57.42 -16.14 2.53
N SER A 135 56.44 -17.05 2.56
CA SER A 135 56.70 -18.50 2.75
C SER A 135 57.51 -19.15 1.63
N LEU A 136 57.58 -18.54 0.44
CA LEU A 136 58.36 -19.04 -0.69
C LEU A 136 59.81 -18.53 -0.67
N PHE A 137 60.07 -17.39 -0.03
CA PHE A 137 61.38 -16.74 0.05
C PHE A 137 62.06 -16.85 1.43
N ALA A 138 61.35 -17.34 2.45
CA ALA A 138 61.87 -17.64 3.79
C ALA A 138 62.22 -19.12 3.94
#